data_AF-A0A8S3SK06-F1
#
_entry.id   AF-A0A8S3SK06-F1
#
_cell.length_a   1.000
_cell.length_b   1.000
_cell.length_c   1.000
_cell.angle_alpha   90.00
_cell.angle_beta   90.00
_cell.angle_gamma   90.00
#
_symmetry.space_group_name_H-M   'P 1'
#
loop_
_entity.id
_entity.type
_entity.pdbx_description
1 polymer ?
#
loop_
_entity_poly.entity_id
_entity_poly.type
_entity_poly.pdbx_seq_one_letter_code
_entity_poly.pdbx_strand_id
1 'polypeptide(L)'
;METEDLDSNTFQTGSERDKRVLPDTNEERFVHPPNEKLQNANKEIAWEWFTQAEYDLESGEALLRGINMKPCKGYYAVCSLCREAVEKGVKAVMYATNATVRSTHNFKDNVPKMMIVFLSDCDELSELIGTLEMMRYPCNNLIPGDRYTPNHATKALHLTEKILQHVSKTYL
;
A
#
# COMPACT_ATOMS: atom_id res chain seq x y z
N MET A 1 -23.75 37.31 76.03
CA MET A 1 -23.66 35.91 75.56
C MET A 1 -22.38 35.87 74.75
N GLU A 2 -21.25 36.05 75.45
CA GLU A 2 -20.41 34.97 76.03
C GLU A 2 -19.56 34.37 74.89
N THR A 3 -18.29 34.76 74.74
CA THR A 3 -17.07 34.14 75.36
C THR A 3 -17.00 32.65 75.00
N GLU A 4 -15.97 32.11 74.34
CA GLU A 4 -14.58 31.83 74.78
C GLU A 4 -13.89 31.29 73.49
N ASP A 5 -12.69 31.63 73.02
CA ASP A 5 -11.33 31.63 73.59
C ASP A 5 -10.82 30.28 74.15
N LEU A 6 -9.52 30.05 73.88
CA LEU A 6 -8.61 29.03 74.47
C LEU A 6 -8.66 27.63 73.79
N ASP A 7 -7.56 26.92 73.54
CA ASP A 7 -6.15 27.08 73.90
C ASP A 7 -5.38 25.96 73.15
N SER A 8 -4.26 26.24 72.49
CA SER A 8 -2.88 26.29 72.99
C SER A 8 -2.13 24.95 72.99
N ASN A 9 -0.85 25.07 72.59
CA ASN A 9 0.29 24.26 73.03
C ASN A 9 0.42 22.79 72.52
N THR A 10 1.60 22.21 72.22
CA THR A 10 3.01 22.60 72.32
C THR A 10 3.87 21.40 71.84
N PHE A 11 5.01 21.70 71.19
CA PHE A 11 6.26 20.91 71.01
C PHE A 11 6.29 19.68 70.08
N GLN A 12 7.08 19.69 68.99
CA GLN A 12 8.52 19.31 68.89
C GLN A 12 8.78 17.89 69.43
N THR A 13 9.24 16.89 68.67
CA THR A 13 10.46 16.83 67.84
C THR A 13 10.47 15.61 66.88
N GLY A 14 11.06 15.78 65.69
CA GLY A 14 11.91 14.77 65.01
C GLY A 14 11.26 13.58 64.30
N SER A 15 11.43 13.51 62.97
CA SER A 15 12.03 12.35 62.27
C SER A 15 11.92 12.50 60.75
N GLU A 16 13.08 12.53 60.11
CA GLU A 16 13.47 12.12 58.76
C GLU A 16 12.42 11.65 57.71
N ARG A 17 12.65 12.19 56.49
CA ARG A 17 12.49 11.57 55.17
C ARG A 17 11.08 11.22 54.69
N ASP A 18 10.58 11.99 53.73
CA ASP A 18 10.22 11.41 52.42
C ASP A 18 10.11 12.49 51.32
N LYS A 19 11.25 12.88 50.73
CA LYS A 19 11.24 13.57 49.43
C LYS A 19 11.08 12.49 48.37
N ARG A 20 9.84 12.16 48.01
CA ARG A 20 9.57 11.40 46.79
C ARG A 20 9.91 12.27 45.59
N VAL A 21 11.18 12.19 45.21
CA VAL A 21 11.69 12.57 43.89
C VAL A 21 10.98 11.67 42.90
N LEU A 22 10.14 12.25 42.04
CA LEU A 22 9.60 11.58 40.87
C LEU A 22 10.78 11.10 40.02
N PRO A 23 10.90 9.80 39.68
CA PRO A 23 11.95 9.36 38.79
C PRO A 23 11.71 9.95 37.40
N ASP A 24 12.73 10.65 36.93
CA ASP A 24 12.90 11.11 35.56
C ASP A 24 12.93 9.88 34.64
N THR A 25 11.79 9.52 34.08
CA THR A 25 11.69 8.42 33.11
C THR A 25 12.18 8.94 31.76
N ASN A 26 13.50 9.07 31.63
CA ASN A 26 14.18 8.84 30.37
C ASN A 26 13.94 7.36 29.99
N GLU A 27 12.74 7.08 29.48
CA GLU A 27 12.48 5.86 28.72
C GLU A 27 13.30 5.98 27.44
N GLU A 28 14.52 5.46 27.51
CA GLU A 28 15.22 4.96 26.32
C GLU A 28 14.22 4.09 25.58
N ARG A 29 13.68 4.60 24.46
CA ARG A 29 12.88 3.83 23.54
C ARG A 29 13.76 2.66 23.13
N PHE A 30 13.51 1.48 23.71
CA PHE A 30 14.06 0.23 23.24
C PHE A 30 13.62 0.09 21.78
N VAL A 31 14.49 0.49 20.86
CA VAL A 31 14.37 0.12 19.46
C VAL A 31 14.63 -1.37 19.45
N HIS A 32 13.56 -2.16 19.55
CA HIS A 32 13.66 -3.59 19.29
C HIS A 32 14.32 -3.73 17.92
N PRO A 33 15.42 -4.49 17.81
CA PRO A 33 16.01 -4.75 16.51
C PRO A 33 14.93 -5.35 15.62
N PRO A 34 14.92 -5.01 14.32
CA PRO A 34 13.92 -5.54 13.41
C PRO A 34 13.87 -7.06 13.53
N ASN A 35 12.67 -7.62 13.71
CA ASN A 35 12.49 -9.06 13.82
C ASN A 35 12.86 -9.70 12.47
N GLU A 36 14.09 -10.23 12.36
CA GLU A 36 14.64 -10.80 11.12
C GLU A 36 13.73 -11.89 10.52
N LYS A 37 13.06 -12.68 11.36
CA LYS A 37 12.09 -13.69 10.89
C LYS A 37 10.89 -13.05 10.19
N LEU A 38 10.37 -11.94 10.74
CA LEU A 38 9.27 -11.19 10.15
C LEU A 38 9.72 -10.52 8.84
N GLN A 39 10.94 -9.97 8.81
CA GLN A 39 11.49 -9.37 7.59
C GLN A 39 11.68 -10.40 6.47
N ASN A 40 12.18 -11.59 6.78
CA ASN A 40 12.34 -12.66 5.80
C ASN A 40 10.99 -13.16 5.28
N ALA A 41 10.00 -13.36 6.15
CA ALA A 41 8.64 -13.74 5.75
C ALA A 41 8.00 -12.69 4.83
N ASN A 42 8.20 -11.40 5.12
CA ASN A 42 7.69 -10.33 4.26
C ASN A 42 8.36 -10.28 2.88
N LYS A 43 9.65 -10.65 2.78
CA LYS A 43 10.33 -10.77 1.48
C LYS A 43 9.76 -11.91 0.65
N GLU A 44 9.51 -13.07 1.26
CA GLU A 44 8.88 -14.20 0.57
C GLU A 44 7.48 -13.81 0.05
N ILE A 45 6.65 -13.20 0.89
CA ILE A 45 5.32 -12.73 0.49
C ILE A 45 5.43 -11.67 -0.62
N ALA A 46 6.40 -10.76 -0.55
CA ALA A 46 6.61 -9.78 -1.62
C ALA A 46 6.90 -10.45 -2.97
N TRP A 47 7.74 -11.49 -2.97
CA TRP A 47 8.02 -12.30 -4.17
C TRP A 47 6.78 -13.02 -4.70
N GLU A 48 5.94 -13.58 -3.84
CA GLU A 48 4.68 -14.23 -4.25
C GLU A 48 3.74 -13.24 -4.96
N TRP A 49 3.54 -12.05 -4.38
CA TRP A 49 2.72 -11.00 -4.99
C TRP A 49 3.29 -10.52 -6.32
N PHE A 50 4.61 -10.36 -6.40
CA PHE A 50 5.26 -9.93 -7.63
C PHE A 50 5.18 -10.99 -8.73
N THR A 51 5.39 -12.27 -8.39
CA THR A 51 5.25 -13.39 -9.32
C THR A 51 3.85 -13.43 -9.93
N GLN A 52 2.82 -13.22 -9.10
CA GLN A 52 1.45 -13.14 -9.61
C GLN A 52 1.22 -11.90 -10.51
N ALA A 53 1.90 -10.78 -10.24
CA ALA A 53 1.85 -9.61 -11.11
C ALA A 53 2.46 -9.90 -12.49
N GLU A 54 3.56 -10.65 -12.54
CA GLU A 54 4.18 -11.11 -13.80
C GLU A 54 3.24 -12.03 -14.58
N TYR A 55 2.60 -12.99 -13.92
CA TYR A 55 1.61 -13.85 -14.57
C TYR A 55 0.42 -13.08 -15.14
N ASP A 56 -0.05 -12.04 -14.45
CA ASP A 56 -1.12 -11.19 -14.96
C ASP A 56 -0.67 -10.41 -16.21
N LEU A 57 0.57 -9.88 -16.21
CA LEU A 57 1.17 -9.20 -17.36
C LEU A 57 1.29 -10.17 -18.57
N GLU A 58 1.91 -11.33 -18.36
CA GLU A 58 2.09 -12.36 -19.39
C GLU A 58 0.74 -12.83 -19.97
N SER A 59 -0.26 -13.00 -19.12
CA SER A 59 -1.63 -13.34 -19.52
C SER A 59 -2.24 -12.23 -20.38
N GLY A 60 -2.01 -10.97 -20.01
CA GLY A 60 -2.46 -9.80 -20.77
C GLY A 60 -1.83 -9.74 -22.16
N GLU A 61 -0.52 -10.00 -22.27
CA GLU A 61 0.17 -10.07 -23.55
C GLU A 61 -0.32 -11.22 -24.42
N ALA A 62 -0.48 -12.42 -23.84
CA ALA A 62 -0.99 -13.58 -24.55
C ALA A 62 -2.41 -13.33 -25.08
N LEU A 63 -3.26 -12.69 -24.27
CA LEU A 63 -4.59 -12.30 -24.68
C LEU A 63 -4.57 -11.28 -25.81
N LEU A 64 -3.73 -10.23 -25.74
CA LEU A 64 -3.61 -9.25 -26.83
C LEU A 64 -3.14 -9.90 -28.13
N ARG A 65 -2.16 -10.82 -28.07
CA ARG A 65 -1.73 -11.61 -29.23
C ARG A 65 -2.90 -12.40 -29.83
N GLY A 66 -3.69 -13.07 -28.98
CA GLY A 66 -4.88 -13.80 -29.40
C GLY A 66 -5.93 -12.91 -30.08
N ILE A 67 -6.21 -11.73 -29.52
CA ILE A 67 -7.13 -10.74 -30.10
C ILE A 67 -6.62 -10.27 -31.47
N ASN A 68 -5.32 -10.00 -31.62
CA ASN A 68 -4.76 -9.54 -32.89
C ASN A 68 -4.82 -10.62 -33.98
N MET A 69 -4.71 -11.91 -33.61
CA MET A 69 -4.85 -13.02 -34.55
C MET A 69 -6.31 -13.26 -34.98
N LYS A 70 -7.26 -13.05 -34.07
CA LYS A 70 -8.70 -13.18 -34.35
C LYS A 70 -9.44 -11.99 -33.71
N PRO A 71 -9.57 -10.86 -34.44
CA PRO A 71 -10.12 -9.62 -33.90
C PRO A 71 -11.44 -9.82 -33.16
N CYS A 72 -11.46 -9.43 -31.89
CA CYS A 72 -12.65 -9.41 -31.05
C CYS A 72 -12.62 -8.21 -30.09
N LYS A 73 -13.74 -7.92 -29.43
CA LYS A 73 -13.88 -6.78 -28.50
C LYS A 73 -13.32 -7.08 -27.10
N GLY A 74 -12.14 -7.70 -27.03
CA GLY A 74 -11.53 -8.21 -25.79
C GLY A 74 -10.56 -7.26 -25.08
N TYR A 75 -10.34 -6.03 -25.58
CA TYR A 75 -9.31 -5.12 -25.05
C TYR A 75 -9.52 -4.71 -23.58
N TYR A 76 -10.78 -4.70 -23.11
CA TYR A 76 -11.10 -4.44 -21.70
C TYR A 76 -10.47 -5.48 -20.75
N ALA A 77 -10.38 -6.73 -21.18
CA ALA A 77 -9.81 -7.81 -20.37
C ALA A 77 -8.28 -7.68 -20.29
N VAL A 78 -7.62 -7.25 -21.38
CA VAL A 78 -6.18 -6.90 -21.36
C VAL A 78 -5.93 -5.74 -20.39
N CYS A 79 -6.73 -4.68 -20.46
CA CYS A 79 -6.62 -3.55 -19.54
C CYS A 79 -6.86 -3.97 -18.09
N SER A 80 -7.80 -4.91 -17.85
CA SER A 80 -8.07 -5.44 -16.51
C SER A 80 -6.85 -6.18 -15.95
N LEU A 81 -6.21 -7.02 -16.76
CA LEU A 81 -4.99 -7.73 -16.36
C LEU A 81 -3.84 -6.75 -16.06
N CYS A 82 -3.69 -5.69 -16.85
CA CYS A 82 -2.71 -4.64 -16.60
C CYS A 82 -2.92 -3.94 -15.25
N ARG A 83 -4.18 -3.64 -14.90
CA ARG A 83 -4.56 -3.06 -13.60
C ARG A 83 -4.24 -4.01 -12.45
N GLU A 84 -4.64 -5.27 -12.59
CA GLU A 84 -4.42 -6.32 -11.60
C GLU A 84 -2.93 -6.54 -11.36
N ALA A 85 -2.12 -6.59 -12.42
CA ALA A 85 -0.67 -6.70 -12.36
C ALA A 85 -0.06 -5.54 -11.56
N VAL A 86 -0.43 -4.28 -11.86
CA VAL A 86 0.08 -3.12 -11.11
C VAL A 86 -0.36 -3.13 -9.65
N GLU A 87 -1.62 -3.48 -9.35
CA GLU A 87 -2.09 -3.60 -7.96
C GLU A 87 -1.26 -4.62 -7.17
N LYS A 88 -0.95 -5.77 -7.77
CA LYS A 88 -0.13 -6.81 -7.14
C LYS A 88 1.33 -6.39 -7.00
N GLY A 89 1.90 -5.72 -8.00
CA GLY A 89 3.24 -5.12 -7.93
C GLY A 89 3.36 -4.08 -6.82
N VAL A 90 2.35 -3.22 -6.64
CA VAL A 90 2.29 -2.26 -5.52
C VAL A 90 2.27 -3.00 -4.18
N LYS A 91 1.44 -4.04 -4.04
CA LYS A 91 1.40 -4.87 -2.82
C LYS A 91 2.76 -5.53 -2.53
N ALA A 92 3.45 -6.03 -3.55
CA ALA A 92 4.80 -6.57 -3.39
C ALA A 92 5.76 -5.54 -2.77
N VAL A 93 5.75 -4.29 -3.25
CA VAL A 93 6.55 -3.21 -2.65
C VAL A 93 6.15 -2.95 -1.19
N MET A 94 4.85 -2.97 -0.87
CA MET A 94 4.39 -2.77 0.50
C MET A 94 4.94 -3.85 1.44
N TYR A 95 4.92 -5.12 1.03
CA TYR A 95 5.53 -6.20 1.79
C TYR A 95 7.06 -6.06 1.89
N ALA A 96 7.75 -5.80 0.78
CA ALA A 96 9.21 -5.67 0.75
C ALA A 96 9.73 -4.54 1.65
N THR A 97 8.95 -3.47 1.78
CA THR A 97 9.29 -2.28 2.57
C THR A 97 8.68 -2.27 3.96
N ASN A 98 7.98 -3.34 4.34
CA ASN A 98 7.24 -3.47 5.60
C ASN A 98 6.24 -2.32 5.82
N ALA A 99 5.68 -1.76 4.74
CA ALA A 99 4.63 -0.77 4.78
C ALA A 99 3.30 -1.44 5.17
N THR A 100 2.39 -0.68 5.78
CA THR A 100 1.06 -1.20 6.13
C THR A 100 0.28 -1.62 4.89
N VAL A 101 0.19 -2.93 4.65
CA VAL A 101 -0.58 -3.51 3.54
C VAL A 101 -2.06 -3.17 3.72
N ARG A 102 -2.65 -2.55 2.71
CA ARG A 102 -4.06 -2.18 2.68
C ARG A 102 -4.84 -3.18 1.83
N SER A 103 -6.05 -3.52 2.24
CA SER A 103 -6.94 -4.45 1.53
C SER A 103 -7.73 -3.80 0.39
N THR A 104 -7.55 -2.49 0.15
CA THR A 104 -8.31 -1.75 -0.87
C THR A 104 -7.86 -2.11 -2.28
N HIS A 105 -8.81 -2.28 -3.20
CA HIS A 105 -8.57 -2.60 -4.62
C HIS A 105 -8.33 -1.36 -5.50
N ASN A 106 -7.87 -0.27 -4.90
CA ASN A 106 -7.45 0.93 -5.60
C ASN A 106 -5.93 1.09 -5.44
N PHE A 107 -5.18 0.69 -6.46
CA PHE A 107 -3.72 0.71 -6.41
C PHE A 107 -3.16 2.12 -6.19
N LYS A 108 -3.86 3.18 -6.66
CA LYS A 108 -3.48 4.59 -6.43
C LYS A 108 -3.47 4.96 -4.95
N ASP A 109 -4.48 4.51 -4.20
CA ASP A 109 -4.62 4.81 -2.76
C ASP A 109 -3.60 4.05 -1.89
N ASN A 110 -2.90 3.10 -2.51
CA ASN A 110 -1.96 2.20 -1.86
C ASN A 110 -0.50 2.45 -2.26
N VAL A 111 -0.23 3.38 -3.17
CA VAL A 111 1.14 3.72 -3.54
C VAL A 111 1.83 4.35 -2.31
N PRO A 112 2.81 3.66 -1.69
CA PRO A 112 3.60 4.25 -0.61
C PRO A 112 4.26 5.52 -1.13
N LYS A 113 4.46 6.53 -0.26
CA LYS A 113 5.22 7.75 -0.59
C LYS A 113 6.60 7.46 -1.20
N MET A 114 7.12 6.26 -0.98
CA MET A 114 8.41 5.79 -1.46
C MET A 114 8.42 5.38 -2.94
N MET A 115 7.25 5.28 -3.59
CA MET A 115 7.06 4.91 -5.00
C MET A 115 6.87 6.14 -5.91
N ILE A 116 7.27 7.34 -5.45
CA ILE A 116 7.15 8.61 -6.21
C ILE A 116 7.71 8.52 -7.63
N VAL A 117 8.77 7.71 -7.83
CA VAL A 117 9.50 7.61 -9.10
C VAL A 117 8.63 7.06 -10.24
N PHE A 118 7.56 6.33 -9.96
CA PHE A 118 6.65 5.77 -10.95
C PHE A 118 5.18 6.05 -10.65
N LEU A 119 4.91 7.00 -9.75
CA LEU A 119 3.56 7.55 -9.54
C LEU A 119 2.99 8.09 -10.86
N SER A 120 3.81 8.76 -11.67
CA SER A 120 3.37 9.28 -12.97
C SER A 120 2.91 8.17 -13.92
N ASP A 121 3.62 7.04 -13.97
CA ASP A 121 3.24 5.90 -14.82
C ASP A 121 1.95 5.24 -14.29
N CYS A 122 1.78 5.13 -12.97
CA CYS A 122 0.55 4.64 -12.34
C CYS A 122 -0.64 5.58 -12.58
N ASP A 123 -0.40 6.90 -12.54
CA ASP A 123 -1.41 7.92 -12.80
C ASP A 123 -1.85 7.85 -14.25
N GLU A 124 -0.90 7.82 -15.19
CA GLU A 124 -1.13 7.68 -16.61
C GLU A 124 -1.90 6.39 -16.94
N LEU A 125 -1.52 5.26 -16.33
CA LEU A 125 -2.22 3.99 -16.53
C LEU A 125 -3.68 4.09 -16.07
N SER A 126 -3.93 4.64 -14.89
CA SER A 126 -5.28 4.78 -14.35
C SER A 126 -6.12 5.78 -15.14
N GLU A 127 -5.54 6.85 -15.67
CA GLU A 127 -6.25 7.78 -16.55
C GLU A 127 -6.62 7.10 -17.88
N LEU A 128 -5.71 6.27 -18.39
CA LEU A 128 -5.92 5.52 -19.62
C LEU A 128 -7.03 4.47 -19.50
N ILE A 129 -7.05 3.69 -18.41
CA ILE A 129 -7.94 2.52 -18.29
C ILE A 129 -9.10 2.69 -17.29
N GLY A 130 -9.08 3.75 -16.49
CA GLY A 130 -10.11 4.00 -15.48
C GLY A 130 -10.11 3.00 -14.32
N THR A 131 -11.28 2.82 -13.71
CA THR A 131 -11.46 1.93 -12.55
C THR A 131 -11.78 0.50 -12.98
N LEU A 132 -11.69 -0.45 -12.04
CA LEU A 132 -12.05 -1.86 -12.29
C LEU A 132 -13.49 -2.02 -12.73
N GLU A 133 -14.40 -1.23 -12.15
CA GLU A 133 -15.83 -1.24 -12.45
C GLU A 133 -16.08 -0.91 -13.92
N MET A 134 -15.32 0.02 -14.50
CA MET A 134 -15.44 0.40 -15.92
C MET A 134 -15.04 -0.72 -16.88
N MET A 135 -14.27 -1.70 -16.42
CA MET A 135 -13.87 -2.89 -17.19
C MET A 135 -14.82 -4.06 -16.99
N ARG A 136 -15.66 -4.04 -15.94
CA ARG A 136 -16.57 -5.16 -15.60
C ARG A 136 -18.02 -4.86 -15.90
N TYR A 137 -18.45 -3.61 -15.76
CA TYR A 137 -19.86 -3.23 -15.81
C TYR A 137 -20.12 -2.16 -16.89
N PRO A 138 -21.28 -2.20 -17.56
CA PRO A 138 -21.72 -1.09 -18.38
C PRO A 138 -21.83 0.20 -17.56
N CYS A 139 -21.32 1.30 -18.11
CA CYS A 139 -21.41 2.62 -17.49
C CYS A 139 -21.41 3.72 -18.55
N ASN A 140 -22.13 4.82 -18.30
CA ASN A 140 -22.26 5.95 -19.23
C ASN A 140 -22.70 5.53 -20.65
N ASN A 141 -23.70 4.64 -20.73
CA ASN A 141 -24.26 4.09 -21.98
C ASN A 141 -23.25 3.32 -22.86
N LEU A 142 -22.11 2.88 -22.31
CA LEU A 142 -21.14 2.03 -22.99
C LEU A 142 -20.94 0.73 -22.24
N ILE A 143 -20.84 -0.38 -22.98
CA ILE A 143 -20.37 -1.67 -22.45
C ILE A 143 -18.83 -1.69 -22.45
N PRO A 144 -18.17 -2.46 -21.56
CA PRO A 144 -16.70 -2.54 -21.53
C PRO A 144 -16.08 -2.91 -22.88
N GLY A 145 -16.70 -3.82 -23.63
CA GLY A 145 -16.22 -4.24 -24.95
C GLY A 145 -16.14 -3.12 -25.99
N ASP A 146 -16.91 -2.04 -25.83
CA ASP A 146 -16.91 -0.89 -26.75
C ASP A 146 -16.06 0.28 -26.25
N ARG A 147 -15.66 0.24 -24.97
CA ARG A 147 -14.91 1.33 -24.32
C ARG A 147 -13.43 1.33 -24.68
N TYR A 148 -12.83 0.15 -24.78
CA TYR A 148 -11.38 0.00 -24.94
C TYR A 148 -11.00 -0.34 -26.38
N THR A 149 -9.90 0.25 -26.82
CA THR A 149 -9.38 0.11 -28.18
C THR A 149 -8.05 -0.65 -28.14
N PRO A 150 -7.50 -1.09 -29.31
CA PRO A 150 -6.18 -1.69 -29.36
C PRO A 150 -5.10 -0.80 -28.72
N ASN A 151 -5.18 0.52 -28.95
CA ASN A 151 -4.23 1.47 -28.39
C ASN A 151 -4.26 1.51 -26.85
N HIS A 152 -5.46 1.42 -26.24
CA HIS A 152 -5.57 1.35 -24.78
C HIS A 152 -4.86 0.09 -24.26
N ALA A 153 -5.11 -1.07 -24.85
CA ALA A 153 -4.50 -2.33 -24.43
C ALA A 153 -2.97 -2.32 -24.59
N THR A 154 -2.46 -1.89 -25.75
CA THR A 154 -1.02 -1.82 -26.00
C THR A 154 -0.32 -0.84 -25.07
N LYS A 155 -0.87 0.35 -24.89
CA LYS A 155 -0.27 1.35 -24.00
C LYS A 155 -0.35 0.93 -22.52
N ALA A 156 -1.45 0.28 -22.11
CA ALA A 156 -1.59 -0.27 -20.77
C ALA A 156 -0.53 -1.34 -20.48
N LEU A 157 -0.32 -2.30 -21.39
CA LEU A 157 0.74 -3.31 -21.24
C LEU A 157 2.12 -2.69 -21.10
N HIS A 158 2.43 -1.70 -21.95
CA HIS A 158 3.73 -1.02 -21.90
C HIS A 158 3.96 -0.28 -20.57
N LEU A 159 2.95 0.44 -20.07
CA LEU A 159 3.03 1.11 -18.77
C LEU A 159 3.17 0.10 -17.63
N THR A 160 2.39 -0.98 -17.65
CA THR A 160 2.47 -2.05 -16.65
C THR A 160 3.84 -2.71 -16.64
N GLU A 161 4.40 -3.06 -17.80
CA GLU A 161 5.75 -3.62 -17.91
C GLU A 161 6.79 -2.68 -17.29
N LYS A 162 6.76 -1.39 -17.65
CA LYS A 162 7.66 -0.37 -17.12
C LYS A 162 7.58 -0.28 -15.58
N ILE A 163 6.35 -0.29 -15.04
CA ILE A 163 6.11 -0.26 -13.59
C ILE A 163 6.69 -1.52 -12.92
N LEU A 164 6.40 -2.72 -13.44
CA LEU A 164 6.89 -3.97 -12.85
C LEU A 164 8.41 -4.11 -12.93
N GLN A 165 9.02 -3.69 -14.04
CA GLN A 165 10.48 -3.65 -14.15
C GLN A 165 11.12 -2.74 -13.09
N HIS A 166 10.48 -1.63 -12.76
CA HIS A 166 10.95 -0.74 -11.69
C HIS A 166 10.76 -1.38 -10.31
N VAL A 167 9.61 -2.02 -10.07
CA VAL A 167 9.34 -2.75 -8.82
C VAL A 167 10.41 -3.81 -8.57
N SER A 168 10.67 -4.66 -9.56
CA SER A 168 11.70 -5.69 -9.50
C SER A 168 13.08 -5.11 -9.20
N LYS A 169 13.54 -4.12 -9.99
CA LYS A 169 14.91 -3.58 -9.85
C LYS A 169 15.17 -2.85 -8.53
N THR A 170 14.12 -2.31 -7.90
CA THR A 170 14.28 -1.36 -6.78
C THR A 170 13.94 -2.00 -5.43
N TYR A 171 13.02 -2.97 -5.39
CA TYR A 171 12.46 -3.46 -4.13
C TYR A 171 12.58 -4.97 -3.90
N LEU A 172 12.94 -5.75 -4.93
CA LEU A 172 13.00 -7.21 -4.86
C LEU A 172 14.40 -7.72 -5.23
#